data_AF-A0A1W1YVI3-F1
#
_entry.id   AF-A0A1W1YVI3-F1
#
_cell.length_a   1.000
_cell.length_b   1.000
_cell.length_c   1.000
_cell.angle_alpha   90.00
_cell.angle_beta   90.00
_cell.angle_gamma   90.00
#
_symmetry.space_group_name_H-M   'P 1'
#
loop_
_entity.id
_entity.type
_entity.pdbx_description
1 polymer ?
#
loop_
_entity_poly.entity_id
_entity_poly.type
_entity_poly.pdbx_seq_one_letter_code
_entity_poly.pdbx_strand_id
1 'polypeptide(L)'
;MKERTKTLSFAAVLAALSLVVLFLSAVAPTGRLALVAVAGLLPAAAVIRFGIPGGLFCYAVTGILSLLLLPDKGTAVLYLLFFGHYPVVKSLIERLGKLPLEWFLKLCVFNALLFVLYFGFFTLFAETVPAVADFALFAFLLGNAAFIVYDLGFSRLIFSFRGRLAGLWGKGTRPPGV
;
A
#
# COMPACT_ATOMS: atom_id res chain seq x y z
N MET A 1 -27.49 4.47 9.51
CA MET A 1 -26.92 5.61 8.75
C MET A 1 -25.68 6.23 9.41
N LYS A 2 -25.73 6.58 10.71
CA LYS A 2 -24.65 7.28 11.45
C LYS A 2 -23.25 6.64 11.35
N GLU A 3 -23.15 5.31 11.36
CA GLU A 3 -21.86 4.60 11.28
C GLU A 3 -21.25 4.62 9.87
N ARG A 4 -22.05 4.54 8.80
CA ARG A 4 -21.53 4.63 7.41
C ARG A 4 -20.94 6.01 7.11
N THR A 5 -21.58 7.08 7.61
CA THR A 5 -21.08 8.45 7.42
C THR A 5 -19.72 8.63 8.10
N LYS A 6 -19.54 8.13 9.33
CA LYS A 6 -18.25 8.17 10.04
C LYS A 6 -17.15 7.44 9.28
N THR A 7 -17.44 6.24 8.76
CA THR A 7 -16.51 5.47 7.93
C THR A 7 -16.07 6.25 6.70
N LEU A 8 -17.03 6.83 5.98
CA LEU A 8 -16.75 7.60 4.76
C LEU A 8 -15.92 8.85 5.06
N SER A 9 -16.27 9.64 6.07
CA SER A 9 -15.52 10.84 6.43
C SER A 9 -14.09 10.53 6.85
N PHE A 10 -13.87 9.48 7.66
CA PHE A 10 -12.52 9.12 8.09
C PHE A 10 -11.68 8.55 6.93
N ALA A 11 -12.27 7.70 6.08
CA ALA A 11 -11.60 7.19 4.89
C ALA A 11 -11.24 8.33 3.91
N ALA A 12 -12.10 9.33 3.75
CA ALA A 12 -11.81 10.51 2.93
C ALA A 12 -10.67 11.36 3.51
N VAL A 13 -10.63 11.58 4.83
CA VAL A 13 -9.53 12.29 5.49
C VAL A 13 -8.20 11.55 5.34
N LEU A 14 -8.21 10.22 5.52
CA LEU A 14 -7.02 9.40 5.28
C LEU A 14 -6.57 9.42 3.82
N ALA A 15 -7.51 9.41 2.88
CA ALA A 15 -7.20 9.50 1.47
C ALA A 15 -6.57 10.85 1.11
N ALA A 16 -7.11 11.95 1.64
CA ALA A 16 -6.55 13.28 1.46
C ALA A 16 -5.14 13.37 2.07
N LEU A 17 -4.92 12.82 3.26
CA LEU A 17 -3.60 12.77 3.89
C LEU A 17 -2.61 11.94 3.05
N SER A 18 -3.07 10.80 2.51
CA SER A 18 -2.25 9.95 1.63
C SER A 18 -1.84 10.69 0.36
N LEU A 19 -2.77 11.43 -0.24
CA LEU A 19 -2.48 12.27 -1.39
C LEU A 19 -1.45 13.36 -1.07
N VAL A 20 -1.53 14.00 0.10
CA VAL A 20 -0.54 15.00 0.54
C VAL A 20 0.85 14.37 0.65
N VAL A 21 0.97 13.18 1.24
CA VAL A 21 2.25 12.45 1.33
C VAL A 21 2.78 12.09 -0.06
N LEU A 22 1.91 11.65 -0.97
CA LEU A 22 2.29 11.39 -2.37
C LEU A 22 2.75 12.66 -3.07
N PHE A 23 2.09 13.79 -2.84
CA PHE A 23 2.50 15.07 -3.40
C PHE A 23 3.89 15.49 -2.90
N LEU A 24 4.17 15.30 -1.60
CA LEU A 24 5.50 15.50 -1.04
C LEU A 24 6.53 14.59 -1.69
N SER A 25 6.17 13.33 -1.99
CA SER A 25 7.03 12.42 -2.74
C SER A 25 7.36 12.93 -4.14
N ALA A 26 6.42 13.59 -4.82
CA ALA A 26 6.64 14.08 -6.17
C ALA A 26 7.58 15.31 -6.21
N VAL A 27 7.56 16.14 -5.16
CA VAL A 27 8.40 17.34 -5.05
C VAL A 27 9.76 17.04 -4.40
N ALA A 28 9.85 15.98 -3.59
CA ALA A 28 11.08 15.64 -2.89
C ALA A 28 12.23 15.28 -3.85
N PRO A 29 13.47 15.75 -3.58
CA PRO A 29 14.63 15.44 -4.41
C PRO A 29 15.11 13.99 -4.20
N THR A 30 14.93 13.43 -3.01
CA THR A 30 15.34 12.07 -2.64
C THR A 30 14.29 11.38 -1.76
N GLY A 31 14.38 10.06 -1.62
CA GLY A 31 13.50 9.31 -0.72
C GLY A 31 12.07 9.11 -1.22
N ARG A 32 11.79 9.34 -2.51
CA ARG A 32 10.45 9.22 -3.10
C ARG A 32 9.80 7.88 -2.82
N LEU A 33 10.52 6.78 -3.04
CA LEU A 33 10.03 5.42 -2.77
C LEU A 33 9.55 5.24 -1.32
N ALA A 34 10.29 5.77 -0.35
CA ALA A 34 9.93 5.67 1.06
C ALA A 34 8.65 6.49 1.36
N LEU A 35 8.52 7.68 0.77
CA LEU A 35 7.32 8.51 0.94
C LEU A 35 6.08 7.86 0.30
N VAL A 36 6.21 7.26 -0.88
CA VAL A 36 5.13 6.47 -1.50
C VAL A 36 4.75 5.28 -0.61
N ALA A 37 5.75 4.60 -0.03
CA ALA A 37 5.50 3.51 0.91
C ALA A 37 4.73 3.98 2.15
N VAL A 38 5.10 5.14 2.71
CA VAL A 38 4.39 5.75 3.85
C VAL A 38 2.95 6.11 3.48
N ALA A 39 2.71 6.64 2.28
CA ALA A 39 1.36 6.92 1.80
C ALA A 39 0.50 5.63 1.76
N GLY A 40 1.09 4.50 1.35
CA GLY A 40 0.44 3.18 1.35
C GLY A 40 0.02 2.65 2.74
N LEU A 41 0.58 3.19 3.82
CA LEU A 41 0.21 2.82 5.19
C LEU A 41 -1.15 3.43 5.61
N LEU A 42 -1.58 4.52 4.99
CA LEU A 42 -2.82 5.22 5.35
C LEU A 42 -4.08 4.44 4.95
N PRO A 43 -4.15 3.81 3.75
CA PRO A 43 -5.18 2.82 3.46
C PRO A 43 -5.20 1.66 4.46
N ALA A 44 -4.06 1.27 5.03
CA ALA A 44 -4.00 0.24 6.07
C ALA A 44 -4.75 0.63 7.33
N ALA A 45 -4.60 1.87 7.79
CA ALA A 45 -5.35 2.39 8.93
C ALA A 45 -6.87 2.33 8.68
N ALA A 46 -7.30 2.61 7.44
CA ALA A 46 -8.70 2.47 7.04
C ALA A 46 -9.17 0.99 7.05
N VAL A 47 -8.34 0.06 6.57
CA VAL A 47 -8.62 -1.40 6.65
C VAL A 47 -8.76 -1.86 8.11
N ILE A 48 -7.85 -1.44 8.99
CA ILE A 48 -7.87 -1.84 10.41
C ILE A 48 -9.12 -1.32 11.11
N ARG A 49 -9.56 -0.10 10.79
CA ARG A 49 -10.68 0.56 11.48
C ARG A 49 -12.06 0.16 10.95
N PHE A 50 -12.19 -0.01 9.63
CA PHE A 50 -13.48 -0.19 8.95
C PHE A 50 -13.53 -1.40 8.02
N GLY A 51 -12.50 -2.24 8.04
CA GLY A 51 -12.39 -3.42 7.18
C GLY A 51 -12.00 -3.11 5.74
N ILE A 52 -12.01 -4.16 4.92
CA ILE A 52 -11.63 -4.13 3.50
C ILE A 52 -12.32 -3.01 2.71
N PRO A 53 -13.64 -2.77 2.83
CA PRO A 53 -14.30 -1.72 2.06
C PRO A 53 -13.71 -0.34 2.33
N GLY A 54 -13.44 0.01 3.59
CA GLY A 54 -12.88 1.32 3.95
C GLY A 54 -11.47 1.54 3.39
N GLY A 55 -10.64 0.50 3.43
CA GLY A 55 -9.32 0.52 2.80
C GLY A 55 -9.37 0.69 1.29
N LEU A 56 -10.27 -0.05 0.63
CA LEU A 56 -10.45 0.01 -0.82
C LEU A 56 -10.93 1.40 -1.27
N PHE A 57 -11.85 2.02 -0.52
CA PHE A 57 -12.27 3.40 -0.77
C PHE A 57 -11.11 4.39 -0.63
N CYS A 58 -10.34 4.30 0.46
CA CYS A 58 -9.18 5.17 0.67
C CYS A 58 -8.14 5.02 -0.47
N TYR A 59 -7.86 3.77 -0.84
CA TYR A 59 -6.98 3.42 -1.96
C TYR A 59 -7.49 4.00 -3.29
N ALA A 60 -8.75 3.74 -3.65
CA ALA A 60 -9.32 4.16 -4.92
C ALA A 60 -9.37 5.68 -5.06
N VAL A 61 -9.84 6.39 -4.04
CA VAL A 61 -9.90 7.86 -4.04
C VAL A 61 -8.50 8.44 -4.17
N THR A 62 -7.55 7.98 -3.35
CA THR A 62 -6.16 8.46 -3.42
C THR A 62 -5.53 8.15 -4.77
N GLY A 63 -5.74 6.93 -5.28
CA GLY A 63 -5.19 6.48 -6.55
C GLY A 63 -5.68 7.33 -7.72
N ILE A 64 -7.00 7.49 -7.86
CA ILE A 64 -7.61 8.31 -8.92
C ILE A 64 -7.12 9.76 -8.81
N LEU A 65 -7.16 10.32 -7.61
CA LEU A 65 -6.80 11.72 -7.39
C LEU A 65 -5.30 11.95 -7.59
N SER A 66 -4.46 10.96 -7.27
CA SER A 66 -3.02 11.02 -7.53
C SER A 66 -2.70 11.00 -9.02
N LEU A 67 -3.38 10.15 -9.81
CA LEU A 67 -3.21 10.15 -11.26
C LEU A 67 -3.63 11.49 -11.88
N LEU A 68 -4.64 12.16 -11.33
CA LEU A 68 -5.11 13.43 -11.84
C LEU A 68 -4.21 14.60 -11.42
N LEU A 69 -3.86 14.70 -10.13
CA LEU A 69 -3.23 15.89 -9.55
C LEU A 69 -1.71 15.83 -9.45
N LEU A 70 -1.08 14.65 -9.35
CA LEU A 70 0.37 14.62 -9.16
C LEU A 70 1.11 14.98 -10.45
N PRO A 71 2.18 15.80 -10.36
CA PRO A 71 3.01 16.13 -11.51
C PRO A 71 3.83 14.91 -11.96
N ASP A 72 4.33 14.11 -11.02
CA ASP A 72 5.07 12.87 -11.29
C ASP A 72 4.13 11.66 -11.31
N LYS A 73 3.81 11.17 -12.52
CA LYS A 73 2.96 9.99 -12.70
C LYS A 73 3.64 8.69 -12.23
N GLY A 74 4.97 8.65 -12.15
CA GLY A 74 5.69 7.47 -11.67
C GLY A 74 5.35 7.14 -10.22
N THR A 75 5.30 8.16 -9.35
CA THR A 75 4.92 7.97 -7.94
C THR A 75 3.46 7.54 -7.77
N ALA A 76 2.55 8.06 -8.60
CA ALA A 76 1.14 7.64 -8.60
C ALA A 76 0.98 6.17 -9.05
N VAL A 77 1.70 5.75 -10.09
CA VAL A 77 1.73 4.35 -10.57
C VAL A 77 2.32 3.43 -9.51
N LEU A 78 3.41 3.81 -8.85
CA LEU A 78 4.01 3.01 -7.77
C LEU A 78 3.05 2.85 -6.58
N TYR A 79 2.33 3.92 -6.21
CA TYR A 79 1.30 3.83 -5.18
C TYR A 79 0.19 2.85 -5.58
N LEU A 80 -0.33 2.96 -6.81
CA LEU A 80 -1.39 2.09 -7.31
C LEU A 80 -0.96 0.63 -7.35
N LEU A 81 0.18 0.35 -7.99
CA LEU A 81 0.62 -1.00 -8.26
C LEU A 81 1.18 -1.71 -7.03
N PHE A 82 1.90 -1.03 -6.13
CA PHE A 82 2.61 -1.72 -5.03
C PHE A 82 2.04 -1.41 -3.66
N PHE A 83 1.89 -0.13 -3.30
CA PHE A 83 1.74 0.23 -1.90
C PHE A 83 0.28 0.36 -1.44
N GLY A 84 -0.57 0.98 -2.25
CA GLY A 84 -1.93 1.35 -1.87
C GLY A 84 -2.90 0.17 -1.81
N HIS A 85 -2.80 -0.79 -2.73
CA HIS A 85 -3.67 -1.98 -2.74
C HIS A 85 -3.22 -3.03 -1.71
N TYR A 86 -1.95 -3.00 -1.29
CA TYR A 86 -1.33 -4.01 -0.43
C TYR A 86 -2.05 -4.25 0.89
N PRO A 87 -2.48 -3.24 1.68
CA PRO A 87 -3.23 -3.48 2.92
C PRO A 87 -4.47 -4.37 2.75
N VAL A 88 -5.17 -4.24 1.62
CA VAL A 88 -6.35 -5.05 1.31
C VAL A 88 -5.94 -6.49 0.99
N VAL A 89 -4.94 -6.66 0.11
CA VAL A 89 -4.41 -7.98 -0.26
C VAL A 89 -3.86 -8.71 0.96
N LYS A 90 -3.03 -8.03 1.76
CA LYS A 90 -2.48 -8.57 3.00
C LYS A 90 -3.60 -9.01 3.95
N SER A 91 -4.63 -8.19 4.13
CA SER A 91 -5.78 -8.54 4.96
C SER A 91 -6.58 -9.74 4.44
N LEU A 92 -6.56 -10.03 3.13
CA LEU A 92 -7.20 -11.21 2.55
C LEU A 92 -6.32 -12.45 2.71
N ILE A 93 -5.03 -12.33 2.45
CA ILE A 93 -4.07 -13.43 2.55
C ILE A 93 -3.96 -13.94 3.99
N GLU A 94 -3.83 -13.04 4.97
CA GLU A 94 -3.67 -13.39 6.39
C GLU A 94 -4.93 -14.03 7.01
N ARG A 95 -6.08 -14.02 6.32
CA ARG A 95 -7.27 -14.77 6.74
C ARG A 95 -7.15 -16.28 6.51
N LEU A 96 -6.19 -16.72 5.70
CA LEU A 96 -5.98 -18.14 5.41
C LEU A 96 -5.40 -18.90 6.61
N GLY A 97 -4.69 -18.21 7.51
CA GLY A 97 -4.14 -18.76 8.75
C GLY A 97 -3.02 -19.79 8.54
N LYS A 98 -2.39 -19.79 7.36
CA LYS A 98 -1.36 -20.77 6.96
C LYS A 98 -0.10 -20.03 6.54
N LEU A 99 0.83 -19.85 7.47
CA LEU A 99 2.06 -19.07 7.28
C LEU A 99 2.82 -19.38 5.98
N PRO A 100 3.05 -20.64 5.57
CA PRO A 100 3.78 -20.91 4.32
C PRO A 100 3.00 -20.45 3.08
N LEU A 101 1.68 -20.67 3.08
CA LEU A 101 0.81 -20.27 1.98
C LEU A 101 0.68 -18.74 1.90
N GLU A 102 0.65 -18.07 3.04
CA GLU A 102 0.60 -16.62 3.11
C GLU A 102 1.83 -15.96 2.50
N TRP A 103 3.03 -16.44 2.87
CA TRP A 103 4.28 -15.96 2.29
C TRP A 103 4.37 -16.23 0.79
N PHE A 104 3.96 -17.44 0.37
CA PHE A 104 3.93 -17.79 -1.04
C PHE A 104 3.02 -16.83 -1.84
N LEU A 105 1.79 -16.62 -1.38
CA LEU A 105 0.84 -15.70 -2.04
C LEU A 105 1.33 -14.25 -2.02
N LYS A 106 1.91 -13.78 -0.92
CA LYS A 106 2.51 -12.44 -0.82
C LYS A 106 3.60 -12.23 -1.87
N LEU A 107 4.52 -13.20 -1.99
CA LEU A 107 5.59 -13.14 -2.98
C LEU A 107 5.06 -13.29 -4.41
N CYS A 108 4.08 -14.16 -4.66
CA CYS A 108 3.47 -14.29 -5.98
C CYS A 108 2.80 -12.99 -6.44
N VAL A 109 2.01 -12.34 -5.57
CA VAL A 109 1.38 -11.06 -5.90
C VAL A 109 2.43 -9.99 -6.18
N PHE A 110 3.45 -9.87 -5.32
CA PHE A 110 4.51 -8.88 -5.51
C PHE A 110 5.29 -9.11 -6.82
N ASN A 111 5.72 -10.35 -7.10
CA ASN A 111 6.47 -10.65 -8.31
C ASN A 111 5.61 -10.50 -9.57
N ALA A 112 4.31 -10.82 -9.52
CA ALA A 112 3.39 -10.57 -10.62
C ALA A 112 3.28 -9.07 -10.94
N LEU A 113 3.13 -8.23 -9.92
CA LEU A 113 3.09 -6.77 -10.08
C LEU A 113 4.42 -6.20 -10.59
N LEU A 114 5.54 -6.76 -10.11
CA LEU A 114 6.87 -6.37 -10.56
C LEU A 114 7.09 -6.76 -12.03
N PHE A 115 6.57 -7.91 -12.46
CA PHE A 115 6.56 -8.30 -13.86
C PHE A 115 5.69 -7.38 -14.73
N VAL A 116 4.49 -7.01 -14.26
CA VAL A 116 3.63 -6.03 -14.95
C VAL A 116 4.32 -4.68 -15.07
N LEU A 117 4.96 -4.19 -14.00
CA LEU A 117 5.72 -2.95 -14.03
C LEU A 117 6.89 -3.04 -15.01
N TYR A 118 7.69 -4.11 -14.93
CA TYR A 118 8.85 -4.31 -15.79
C TYR A 118 8.44 -4.39 -17.26
N PHE A 119 7.45 -5.22 -17.61
CA PHE A 119 7.01 -5.39 -18.98
C PHE A 119 6.33 -4.12 -19.51
N GLY A 120 5.51 -3.45 -18.69
CA GLY A 120 4.90 -2.17 -19.05
C GLY A 120 5.94 -1.07 -19.27
N PHE A 121 7.02 -1.06 -18.49
CA PHE A 121 8.12 -0.13 -18.70
C PHE A 121 8.92 -0.49 -19.96
N PHE A 122 9.20 -1.78 -20.17
CA PHE A 122 9.92 -2.26 -21.35
C PHE A 122 9.13 -1.97 -22.64
N THR A 123 7.83 -2.23 -22.71
CA THR A 123 7.04 -1.94 -23.92
C THR A 123 6.96 -0.45 -24.25
N LEU A 124 6.97 0.42 -23.25
CA LEU A 124 6.88 1.87 -23.44
C LEU A 124 8.25 2.54 -23.70
N PHE A 125 9.34 1.96 -23.19
CA PHE A 125 10.66 2.60 -23.16
C PHE A 125 11.81 1.74 -23.71
N ALA A 126 11.57 0.53 -24.23
CA ALA A 126 12.60 -0.38 -24.73
C ALA A 126 13.56 0.25 -25.75
N GLU A 127 13.08 1.15 -26.60
CA GLU A 127 13.92 1.81 -27.61
C GLU A 127 14.84 2.88 -27.03
N THR A 128 14.56 3.37 -25.82
CA THR A 128 15.27 4.52 -25.22
C THR A 128 16.30 4.14 -24.16
N VAL A 129 16.20 2.96 -23.52
CA VAL A 129 17.11 2.57 -22.44
C VAL A 129 17.51 1.09 -22.51
N PRO A 130 18.53 0.73 -23.32
CA PRO A 130 19.04 -0.65 -23.42
C PRO A 130 19.53 -1.24 -22.08
N ALA A 131 20.02 -0.37 -21.17
CA ALA A 131 20.56 -0.77 -19.87
C ALA A 131 19.51 -1.32 -18.89
N VAL A 132 18.21 -1.19 -19.16
CA VAL A 132 17.14 -1.70 -18.27
C VAL A 132 17.18 -3.22 -18.15
N ALA A 133 17.57 -3.92 -19.22
CA ALA A 133 17.67 -5.39 -19.22
C ALA A 133 18.82 -5.90 -18.33
N ASP A 134 19.97 -5.20 -18.35
CA ASP A 134 21.16 -5.62 -17.60
C ASP A 134 20.97 -5.48 -16.07
N PHE A 135 20.18 -4.51 -15.64
CA PHE A 135 19.86 -4.30 -14.23
C PHE A 135 18.57 -4.99 -13.78
N ALA A 136 17.85 -5.68 -14.67
CA ALA A 136 16.56 -6.30 -14.36
C ALA A 136 16.67 -7.28 -13.20
N LEU A 137 17.66 -8.18 -13.22
CA LEU A 137 17.87 -9.15 -12.14
C LEU A 137 18.15 -8.45 -10.80
N PHE A 138 18.98 -7.41 -10.80
CA PHE A 138 19.29 -6.64 -9.60
C PHE A 138 18.05 -5.91 -9.07
N ALA A 139 17.23 -5.32 -9.94
CA ALA A 139 15.97 -4.69 -9.57
C ALA A 139 14.96 -5.69 -8.99
N PHE A 140 14.88 -6.90 -9.54
CA PHE A 140 14.06 -7.99 -9.00
C PHE A 140 14.52 -8.41 -7.60
N LEU A 141 15.82 -8.61 -7.40
CA LEU A 141 16.39 -8.99 -6.10
C LEU A 141 16.18 -7.90 -5.05
N LEU A 142 16.51 -6.65 -5.39
CA LEU A 142 16.34 -5.52 -4.50
C LEU A 142 14.86 -5.26 -4.19
N GLY A 143 13.98 -5.40 -5.19
CA GLY A 143 12.54 -5.29 -5.02
C GLY A 143 11.98 -6.32 -4.05
N ASN A 144 12.36 -7.60 -4.18
CA ASN A 144 11.94 -8.64 -3.26
C ASN A 144 12.46 -8.39 -1.83
N ALA A 145 13.72 -7.95 -1.68
CA ALA A 145 14.27 -7.58 -0.39
C ALA A 145 13.50 -6.41 0.25
N ALA A 146 13.21 -5.36 -0.53
CA ALA A 146 12.43 -4.21 -0.09
C ALA A 146 11.00 -4.61 0.29
N PHE A 147 10.39 -5.53 -0.45
CA PHE A 147 9.05 -6.06 -0.15
C PHE A 147 9.01 -6.79 1.19
N ILE A 148 10.00 -7.64 1.48
CA ILE A 148 10.10 -8.33 2.77
C ILE A 148 10.19 -7.32 3.91
N VAL A 149 11.06 -6.32 3.78
CA VAL A 149 11.20 -5.24 4.78
C VAL A 149 9.87 -4.49 4.96
N TYR A 150 9.19 -4.19 3.87
CA TYR A 150 7.89 -3.52 3.89
C TYR A 150 6.82 -4.37 4.60
N ASP A 151 6.67 -5.67 4.27
CA ASP A 151 5.68 -6.54 4.91
C ASP A 151 5.91 -6.67 6.42
N LEU A 152 7.18 -6.85 6.83
CA LEU A 152 7.56 -6.91 8.24
C LEU A 152 7.23 -5.61 8.97
N GLY A 153 7.54 -4.46 8.36
CA GLY A 153 7.16 -3.14 8.88
C GLY A 153 5.65 -3.01 9.04
N PHE A 154 4.90 -3.49 8.06
CA PHE A 154 3.45 -3.46 8.03
C PHE A 154 2.84 -4.33 9.14
N SER A 155 3.39 -5.53 9.40
CA SER A 155 2.96 -6.40 10.50
C SER A 155 3.19 -5.74 11.87
N ARG A 156 4.35 -5.09 12.06
CA ARG A 156 4.65 -4.34 13.28
C ARG A 156 3.73 -3.15 13.47
N LEU A 157 3.40 -2.46 12.38
CA LEU A 157 2.48 -1.33 12.40
C LEU A 157 1.08 -1.79 12.82
N ILE A 158 0.55 -2.86 12.21
CA ILE A 158 -0.74 -3.45 12.61
C ILE A 158 -0.74 -3.83 14.10
N PHE A 159 0.32 -4.47 14.60
CA PHE A 159 0.43 -4.83 16.01
C PHE A 159 0.40 -3.60 16.93
N SER A 160 1.17 -2.56 16.61
CA SER A 160 1.21 -1.31 17.37
C SER A 160 -0.14 -0.58 17.36
N PHE A 161 -0.80 -0.50 16.20
CA PHE A 161 -2.14 0.10 16.08
C PHE A 161 -3.18 -0.67 16.89
N ARG A 162 -3.16 -2.01 16.88
CA ARG A 162 -4.06 -2.83 17.70
C ARG A 162 -3.80 -2.64 19.19
N GLY A 163 -2.54 -2.58 19.62
CA GLY A 163 -2.17 -2.31 21.01
C GLY A 163 -2.62 -0.92 21.49
N ARG A 164 -2.42 0.12 20.68
CA ARG A 164 -2.88 1.49 20.98
C ARG A 164 -4.40 1.61 21.02
N LEU A 165 -5.09 0.95 20.08
CA LEU A 165 -6.55 0.90 20.07
C LEU A 165 -7.11 0.12 21.26
N ALA A 166 -6.46 -0.98 21.67
CA ALA A 166 -6.84 -1.73 22.86
C ALA A 166 -6.65 -0.90 24.14
N GLY A 167 -5.58 -0.08 24.22
CA GLY A 167 -5.37 0.88 25.31
C GLY A 167 -6.45 1.95 25.40
N LEU A 168 -6.97 2.43 24.26
CA LEU A 168 -8.12 3.34 24.20
C LEU A 168 -9.46 2.65 24.50
N TRP A 169 -9.58 1.35 24.17
CA TRP A 169 -10.77 0.53 24.40
C TRP A 169 -10.83 -0.21 25.74
N GLY A 170 -9.79 -0.06 26.58
CA GLY A 170 -9.75 -0.54 27.96
C GLY A 170 -10.86 0.02 28.87
N LYS A 171 -11.73 0.88 28.35
CA LYS A 171 -13.03 1.24 28.94
C LYS A 171 -14.18 0.83 28.00
N GLY A 172 -14.52 -0.45 27.96
CA GLY A 172 -15.94 -0.85 27.89
C GLY A 172 -16.55 -1.36 26.58
N THR A 173 -15.84 -1.60 25.47
CA THR A 173 -16.45 -2.33 24.33
C THR A 173 -15.43 -3.16 23.54
N ARG A 174 -15.49 -4.49 23.63
CA ARG A 174 -14.74 -5.39 22.74
C ARG A 174 -15.33 -5.29 21.32
N PRO A 175 -14.52 -5.21 20.25
CA PRO A 175 -15.04 -5.36 18.89
C PRO A 175 -15.53 -6.81 18.69
N PRO A 176 -16.67 -7.03 17.98
CA PRO A 176 -17.17 -8.36 17.68
C PRO A 176 -16.25 -9.06 16.68
N GLY A 177 -15.93 -10.32 17.01
CA GLY A 177 -15.37 -11.38 16.18
C GLY A 177 -14.71 -10.98 14.86
N VAL A 178 -13.38 -10.92 14.89
CA VAL A 178 -12.53 -11.31 13.75
C VAL A 178 -11.89 -12.64 14.11
#